data_AF-A0A5K1CZX6-F1
#
_entry.id   AF-A0A5K1CZX6-F1
#
_cell.length_a   1.000
_cell.length_b   1.000
_cell.length_c   1.000
_cell.angle_alpha   90.00
_cell.angle_beta   90.00
_cell.angle_gamma   90.00
#
_symmetry.space_group_name_H-M   'P 1'
#
loop_
_entity.id
_entity.type
_entity.pdbx_description
1 polymer ?
#
loop_
_entity_poly.entity_id
_entity_poly.type
_entity_poly.pdbx_seq_one_letter_code
_entity_poly.pdbx_strand_id
1 'polypeptide(L)' 'GYGMTEAGPVLSMCLGFAKQPFPTKSGSCGTVVRNAELKIVSPETGVSLPRNQPGEICIRGSQIMK' A
#
# COMPACT_ATOMS: atom_id res chain seq x y z
N GLY A 1 -4.31 -8.73 2.16
CA GLY A 1 -3.48 -7.86 3.00
C GLY A 1 -2.06 -8.00 2.50
N TYR A 2 -1.24 -6.96 2.66
CA TYR A 2 0.17 -6.98 2.26
C TYR A 2 1.04 -6.41 3.37
N GLY A 3 2.15 -7.08 3.66
CA GLY A 3 3.03 -6.76 4.76
C GLY A 3 4.50 -7.03 4.46
N MET A 4 5.35 -6.34 5.21
CA MET A 4 6.82 -6.42 5.20
C MET A 4 7.29 -5.96 6.58
N THR A 5 8.26 -6.65 7.18
CA THR A 5 8.69 -6.42 8.58
C THR A 5 9.10 -4.97 8.83
N GLU A 6 9.85 -4.40 7.90
CA GLU A 6 10.38 -3.04 7.91
C GLU A 6 9.28 -1.98 7.82
N ALA A 7 8.10 -2.33 7.29
CA ALA A 7 6.95 -1.44 7.20
C ALA A 7 6.03 -1.47 8.43
N GLY A 8 6.44 -2.16 9.50
CA GLY A 8 5.77 -2.17 10.79
C GLY A 8 4.35 -2.73 10.85
N PRO A 9 4.11 -4.00 10.51
CA PRO A 9 4.49 -4.79 9.35
C PRO A 9 3.44 -4.70 8.22
N VAL A 10 2.44 -3.80 8.33
CA VAL A 10 1.25 -3.77 7.46
C VAL A 10 1.27 -2.56 6.54
N LEU A 11 1.25 -2.79 5.22
CA LEU A 11 1.17 -1.73 4.20
C LEU A 11 -0.25 -1.53 3.68
N SER A 12 -0.96 -2.63 3.41
CA SER A 12 -2.34 -2.58 2.91
C SER A 12 -3.23 -3.66 3.53
N MET A 13 -4.51 -3.32 3.67
CA MET A 13 -5.52 -4.20 4.24
C MET A 13 -6.75 -4.29 3.33
N CYS A 14 -7.41 -5.44 3.32
CA CYS A 14 -8.67 -5.62 2.61
C CYS A 14 -9.77 -4.80 3.30
N LEU A 15 -10.32 -3.80 2.62
CA LEU A 15 -11.41 -2.98 3.18
C LEU A 15 -12.74 -3.74 3.29
N GLY A 16 -12.82 -4.97 2.75
CA GLY A 16 -13.93 -5.89 3.03
C GLY A 16 -13.99 -6.32 4.50
N PHE A 17 -12.90 -6.15 5.27
CA PHE A 17 -12.86 -6.43 6.71
C PHE A 17 -13.23 -5.20 7.59
N ALA A 18 -13.52 -4.05 7.00
CA ALA A 18 -13.95 -2.89 7.76
C ALA A 18 -15.33 -3.11 8.38
N LYS A 19 -15.62 -2.43 9.50
CA LYS A 19 -16.96 -2.44 10.13
C LYS A 19 -18.08 -2.15 9.14
N GLN A 20 -17.83 -1.23 8.21
CA GLN A 20 -18.63 -1.01 7.01
C GLN A 20 -17.79 -1.44 5.79
N PRO A 21 -18.05 -2.63 5.23
CA PRO A 21 -17.23 -3.18 4.15
C PRO A 21 -17.29 -2.36 2.86
N PHE A 22 -16.16 -2.29 2.15
CA PHE A 22 -16.09 -1.75 0.80
C PHE A 22 -16.02 -2.87 -0.25
N PRO A 23 -16.46 -2.63 -1.49
CA PRO A 23 -16.24 -3.57 -2.60
C PRO A 23 -14.75 -3.87 -2.80
N THR A 24 -14.42 -5.14 -3.01
CA THR A 24 -13.04 -5.61 -3.24
C THR A 24 -12.97 -6.47 -4.49
N LYS A 25 -11.77 -6.63 -5.04
CA LYS A 25 -11.53 -7.44 -6.24
C LYS A 25 -10.68 -8.66 -5.88
N SER A 26 -11.04 -9.83 -6.41
CA SER A 26 -10.21 -11.04 -6.34
C SER A 26 -8.81 -10.76 -6.88
N GLY A 27 -7.78 -11.23 -6.18
CA GLY A 27 -6.38 -10.98 -6.52
C GLY A 27 -5.81 -9.62 -6.06
N SER A 28 -6.62 -8.71 -5.51
CA SER A 28 -6.09 -7.48 -4.92
C SER A 28 -5.52 -7.69 -3.52
N CYS A 29 -4.43 -6.98 -3.19
CA CYS A 29 -3.81 -7.09 -1.87
C CYS A 29 -4.45 -6.19 -0.80
N GLY A 30 -5.33 -5.26 -1.18
CA GLY A 30 -6.02 -4.34 -0.28
C GLY A 30 -5.86 -2.88 -0.69
N THR A 31 -6.14 -1.98 0.25
CA THR A 31 -5.91 -0.52 0.14
C THR A 31 -4.91 -0.10 1.19
N VAL A 32 -4.10 0.94 0.90
CA VAL A 32 -3.15 1.53 1.84
C VAL A 32 -3.83 1.82 3.18
N VAL A 33 -3.12 1.55 4.28
CA VAL A 33 -3.63 1.83 5.64
C VAL A 33 -3.84 3.33 5.86
N ARG A 34 -4.73 3.67 6.80
CA ARG A 34 -4.97 5.08 7.18
C ARG A 34 -3.74 5.68 7.84
N ASN A 35 -3.64 7.01 7.80
CA ASN A 35 -2.52 7.78 8.36
C ASN A 35 -1.15 7.41 7.77
N ALA A 36 -1.14 6.88 6.54
CA ALA A 36 0.05 6.57 5.76
C ALA A 36 -0.14 7.03 4.31
N GLU A 37 0.98 7.32 3.65
CA GLU A 37 1.04 7.68 2.24
C GLU A 37 1.75 6.57 1.47
N LEU A 38 1.24 6.25 0.28
CA LEU A 38 1.84 5.26 -0.61
C LEU A 38 1.92 5.83 -2.02
N LYS A 39 3.08 5.64 -2.66
CA LYS A 39 3.28 5.92 -4.09
C LYS A 39 3.90 4.72 -4.78
N ILE A 40 3.71 4.68 -6.10
CA ILE A 40 4.43 3.76 -6.98
C ILE A 40 5.54 4.55 -7.67
N VAL A 41 6.76 4.02 -7.66
CA VAL A 41 7.94 4.69 -8.22
C VAL A 41 8.55 3.84 -9.33
N SER A 42 8.97 4.47 -10.43
CA SER A 42 9.76 3.80 -11.46
C SER A 42 11.17 3.51 -10.90
N PRO A 43 11.65 2.24 -10.89
CA PRO A 43 12.98 1.91 -10.39
C PRO A 43 14.12 2.54 -11.20
N GLU A 44 13.89 2.81 -12.48
CA GLU A 44 14.90 3.36 -13.39
C GLU A 44 15.03 4.89 -13.27
N THR A 45 13.90 5.58 -13.06
CA THR A 45 13.85 7.07 -13.12
C THR A 45 13.62 7.73 -11.77
N GLY A 46 13.17 6.98 -10.75
CA GLY A 46 12.77 7.53 -9.45
C GLY A 46 11.49 8.39 -9.48
N VAL A 47 10.83 8.50 -10.64
CA VAL A 47 9.62 9.31 -10.82
C VAL A 47 8.39 8.57 -10.28
N SER A 48 7.46 9.33 -9.71
CA SER A 48 6.18 8.78 -9.21
C SER A 48 5.25 8.47 -10.38
N LEU A 49 4.72 7.25 -10.42
CA LEU A 49 3.87 6.76 -11.49
C LEU A 49 2.37 6.96 -11.18
N PRO A 50 1.53 7.16 -12.20
CA PRO A 50 0.08 7.23 -12.03
C PRO A 50 -0.53 5.83 -11.79
N ARG A 51 -1.85 5.80 -11.62
CA ARG A 51 -2.60 4.54 -11.43
C ARG A 51 -2.41 3.60 -12.61
N ASN A 52 -2.49 2.29 -12.31
CA ASN A 52 -2.39 1.19 -13.28
C ASN A 52 -1.03 1.07 -14.01
N GLN A 53 0.05 1.63 -13.44
CA GLN A 53 1.41 1.39 -13.91
C GLN A 53 2.21 0.59 -12.86
N PRO A 54 2.95 -0.46 -13.25
CA PRO A 54 3.78 -1.23 -12.33
C PRO A 54 5.04 -0.45 -11.94
N GLY A 55 5.50 -0.66 -10.70
CA GLY A 55 6.72 -0.05 -10.17
C GLY A 55 6.96 -0.47 -8.71
N GLU A 56 7.95 0.14 -8.09
CA GLU A 56 8.29 -0.06 -6.68
C GLU A 56 7.24 0.58 -5.77
N ILE A 57 6.80 -0.16 -4.75
CA ILE A 57 5.89 0.34 -3.72
C ILE A 57 6.70 1.06 -2.66
N CYS A 58 6.49 2.37 -2.51
CA CYS A 58 7.09 3.15 -1.42
C CYS A 58 6.00 3.62 -0.46
N ILE A 59 6.21 3.45 0.83
CA ILE A 59 5.26 3.85 1.89
C ILE A 59 5.93 4.78 2.90
N ARG A 60 5.18 5.77 3.39
CA ARG A 60 5.59 6.69 4.46
C ARG A 60 4.50 6.71 5.54
N GLY A 61 4.90 6.61 6.79
CA GLY A 61 4.01 6.75 7.94
C GLY A 61 4.74 6.51 9.26
N SER A 62 4.11 6.85 10.37
CA SER A 62 4.73 6.72 11.71
C SER A 62 4.89 5.27 12.17
N GLN A 63 4.25 4.32 11.50
CA GLN A 63 4.30 2.90 11.81
C GLN A 63 5.56 2.21 11.26
N ILE A 64 6.28 2.83 10.33
CA ILE A 64 7.48 2.25 9.71
C ILE A 64 8.60 2.08 10.74
N MET A 65 9.44 1.06 10.56
CA MET A 65 10.63 0.82 11.39
C MET A 65 11.49 2.08 11.51
N LYS A 66 12.10 2.29 12.68
CA LYS A 66 13.09 3.35 12.93
C LYS A 66 14.49 2.91 12.53
#